data_AF-A0A949UKL4-F1
#
_entry.id   AF-A0A949UKL4-F1
#
_cell.length_a   1.000
_cell.length_b   1.000
_cell.length_c   1.000
_cell.angle_alpha   90.00
_cell.angle_beta   90.00
_cell.angle_gamma   90.00
#
_symmetry.space_group_name_H-M   'P 1'
#
loop_
_entity.id
_entity.type
_entity.pdbx_description
1 polymer ?
#
loop_
_entity_poly.entity_id
_entity_poly.type
_entity_poly.pdbx_seq_one_letter_code
_entity_poly.pdbx_strand_id
1 'polypeptide(L)'
;MLLEIGGNALGLVLAALLLKDMSLGGTAFLIAVLIFSAISMIAKPLIEKVALKNVEALQGSSSLITTFIALVLTKLISDGLDIDGVSTWVIATVIVWLVTLLAGIILPMIFLKKVIEENN
;
A
#
# COMPACT_ATOMS: atom_id res chain seq x y z
N MET A 1 10.45 5.92 -0.67
CA MET A 1 9.40 6.64 0.06
C MET A 1 8.35 7.21 -0.88
N LEU A 2 8.67 8.13 -1.80
CA LEU A 2 7.67 8.72 -2.71
C LEU A 2 6.99 7.71 -3.65
N LEU A 3 7.73 6.71 -4.14
CA LEU A 3 7.22 5.65 -5.03
C LEU A 3 6.17 4.76 -4.32
N GLU A 4 6.37 4.48 -3.03
CA GLU A 4 5.46 3.65 -2.21
C GLU A 4 4.19 4.41 -1.84
N ILE A 5 4.30 5.72 -1.60
CA ILE A 5 3.15 6.60 -1.38
C ILE A 5 2.20 6.55 -2.59
N GLY A 6 2.76 6.64 -3.80
CA GLY A 6 2.00 6.51 -5.04
C GLY A 6 1.35 5.13 -5.21
N GLY A 7 2.06 4.06 -4.84
CA GLY A 7 1.53 2.70 -4.86
C GLY A 7 0.36 2.48 -3.91
N ASN A 8 0.50 2.90 -2.65
CA ASN A 8 -0.56 2.83 -1.64
C ASN A 8 -1.78 3.65 -2.05
N ALA A 9 -1.56 4.86 -2.56
CA ALA A 9 -2.62 5.70 -3.09
C ALA A 9 -3.39 5.00 -4.22
N LEU A 10 -2.67 4.44 -5.19
CA LEU A 10 -3.29 3.73 -6.31
C LEU A 10 -4.05 2.48 -5.83
N GLY A 11 -3.49 1.73 -4.89
CA GLY A 11 -4.13 0.54 -4.33
C GLY A 11 -5.44 0.83 -3.64
N LEU A 12 -5.49 1.90 -2.83
CA LEU A 12 -6.70 2.34 -2.14
C LEU A 12 -7.78 2.79 -3.12
N VAL A 13 -7.41 3.56 -4.14
CA VAL A 13 -8.34 4.02 -5.18
C VAL A 13 -8.89 2.82 -5.96
N LEU A 14 -8.03 1.90 -6.38
CA LEU A 14 -8.47 0.71 -7.12
C LEU A 14 -9.36 -0.19 -6.28
N ALA A 15 -9.05 -0.40 -4.99
CA ALA A 15 -9.92 -1.16 -4.10
C ALA A 15 -11.31 -0.53 -3.96
N ALA A 16 -11.38 0.79 -3.75
CA ALA A 16 -12.65 1.52 -3.65
C ALA A 16 -13.45 1.51 -4.97
N LEU A 17 -12.79 1.46 -6.12
CA LEU A 17 -13.45 1.38 -7.43
C LEU A 17 -13.94 -0.04 -7.76
N LEU A 18 -13.20 -1.07 -7.34
CA LEU A 18 -13.49 -2.46 -7.67
C LEU A 18 -14.49 -3.11 -6.69
N LEU A 19 -14.58 -2.62 -5.46
CA LEU A 19 -15.43 -3.16 -4.41
C LEU A 19 -16.64 -2.27 -4.18
N LYS A 20 -17.83 -2.80 -4.48
CA LYS A 20 -19.10 -2.07 -4.31
C LYS A 20 -19.44 -1.77 -2.86
N ASP A 21 -18.98 -2.62 -1.95
CA ASP A 21 -19.21 -2.53 -0.50
C ASP A 21 -18.07 -1.78 0.21
N MET A 22 -17.28 -1.00 -0.54
CA MET A 22 -16.22 -0.15 -0.01
C MET A 22 -16.43 1.28 -0.51
N SER A 23 -16.41 2.25 0.40
CA SER A 23 -16.41 3.68 0.07
C SER A 23 -15.21 4.38 0.69
N LEU A 24 -14.60 5.29 -0.06
CA LEU A 24 -13.41 6.02 0.38
C LEU A 24 -13.53 7.49 -0.02
N GLY A 25 -13.75 8.35 0.98
CA GLY A 25 -13.73 9.81 0.84
C GLY A 25 -12.31 10.37 0.78
N GLY A 26 -12.16 11.58 0.23
CA GLY A 26 -10.85 12.21 0.02
C GLY A 26 -10.03 12.40 1.29
N THR A 27 -10.66 12.77 2.41
CA THR A 27 -9.96 12.91 3.70
C THR A 27 -9.47 11.57 4.24
N ALA A 28 -10.32 10.53 4.17
CA ALA A 28 -9.95 9.17 4.60
C ALA A 28 -8.82 8.59 3.75
N PHE A 29 -8.82 8.89 2.44
CA PHE A 29 -7.72 8.54 1.55
C PHE A 29 -6.39 9.14 2.01
N LEU A 30 -6.35 10.44 2.34
CA LEU A 30 -5.12 11.09 2.83
C LEU A 30 -4.67 10.48 4.16
N ILE A 31 -5.60 10.24 5.08
CA ILE A 31 -5.32 9.59 6.38
C ILE A 31 -4.74 8.20 6.16
N ALA A 32 -5.32 7.40 5.27
CA ALA A 32 -4.83 6.06 4.94
C ALA A 32 -3.39 6.14 4.39
N VAL A 33 -3.14 6.99 3.40
CA VAL A 33 -1.81 7.16 2.82
C VAL A 33 -0.77 7.56 3.88
N LEU A 34 -1.13 8.44 4.81
CA LEU A 34 -0.25 8.83 5.92
C LEU A 34 0.03 7.67 6.88
N ILE A 35 -0.99 6.88 7.27
CA ILE A 35 -0.83 5.71 8.14
C ILE A 35 0.09 4.68 7.47
N PHE A 36 -0.17 4.34 6.20
CA PHE A 36 0.66 3.43 5.43
C PHE A 36 2.12 3.90 5.37
N SER A 37 2.33 5.20 5.14
CA SER A 37 3.67 5.80 5.09
C SER A 37 4.39 5.70 6.43
N ALA A 38 3.69 6.01 7.52
CA ALA A 38 4.25 5.94 8.88
C ALA A 38 4.65 4.51 9.26
N ILE A 39 3.81 3.52 8.97
CA ILE A 39 4.14 2.12 9.25
C ILE A 39 5.32 1.66 8.38
N SER A 40 5.34 2.03 7.09
CA SER A 40 6.42 1.66 6.16
C SER A 40 7.78 2.23 6.61
N MET A 41 7.79 3.44 7.15
CA MET A 41 8.99 4.09 7.69
C MET A 41 9.61 3.32 8.85
N ILE A 42 8.78 2.70 9.69
CA ILE A 42 9.24 1.88 10.82
C ILE A 42 9.65 0.48 10.33
N ALA A 43 8.89 -0.10 9.39
CA ALA A 43 9.11 -1.45 8.89
C ALA A 43 10.43 -1.58 8.11
N LYS A 44 10.78 -0.61 7.26
CA LYS A 44 12.01 -0.64 6.44
C LYS A 44 13.31 -0.90 7.24
N PRO A 45 13.67 -0.09 8.25
CA PRO A 45 14.92 -0.31 8.99
C PRO A 45 14.91 -1.61 9.78
N LEU A 46 13.73 -2.10 10.21
CA LEU A 46 13.61 -3.38 10.87
C LEU A 46 13.87 -4.54 9.89
N ILE A 47 13.30 -4.48 8.69
CA ILE A 47 13.52 -5.46 7.62
C ILE A 47 14.99 -5.48 7.19
N GLU A 48 15.60 -4.31 7.01
CA GLU A 48 17.03 -4.17 6.65
C GLU A 48 17.95 -4.78 7.72
N LYS A 49 17.63 -4.59 9.01
CA LYS A 49 18.38 -5.18 10.13
C LYS A 49 18.20 -6.71 10.24
N VAL A 50 17.05 -7.23 9.81
CA VAL A 50 16.70 -8.66 9.90
C VAL A 50 17.12 -9.43 8.63
N ALA A 51 17.57 -8.74 7.58
CA ALA A 51 17.89 -9.31 6.26
C ALA A 51 19.11 -10.26 6.27
N LEU A 52 18.92 -11.46 6.81
CA LEU A 52 19.65 -12.67 6.45
C LEU A 52 19.13 -13.15 5.07
N LYS A 53 19.76 -12.66 4.01
CA LYS A 53 19.98 -13.24 2.66
C LYS A 53 18.86 -13.94 1.85
N ASN A 54 17.67 -14.29 2.36
CA ASN A 54 16.67 -15.09 1.61
C ASN A 54 15.22 -14.87 2.09
N VAL A 55 14.67 -13.66 1.96
CA VAL A 55 13.29 -13.39 2.42
C VAL A 55 12.49 -12.44 1.52
N GLU A 56 12.65 -12.53 0.20
CA GLU A 56 11.70 -11.90 -0.75
C GLU A 56 10.24 -12.29 -0.44
N ALA A 57 10.00 -13.54 -0.03
CA ALA A 57 8.68 -14.03 0.37
C ALA A 57 8.15 -13.46 1.70
N LEU A 58 9.05 -13.05 2.62
CA LEU A 58 8.68 -12.49 3.92
C LEU A 58 8.33 -11.00 3.80
N GLN A 59 8.98 -10.26 2.89
CA GLN A 59 8.59 -8.87 2.57
C GLN A 59 7.22 -8.83 1.88
N GLY A 60 6.93 -9.80 1.01
CA GLY A 60 5.63 -9.93 0.36
C GLY A 60 4.50 -10.26 1.35
N SER A 61 4.66 -11.26 2.22
CA SER A 61 3.55 -11.75 3.06
C SER A 61 3.33 -10.94 4.34
N SER A 62 4.39 -10.39 4.96
CA SER A 62 4.27 -9.64 6.21
C SER A 62 3.50 -8.32 6.07
N SER A 63 3.44 -7.77 4.86
CA SER A 63 2.74 -6.52 4.57
C SER A 63 1.23 -6.66 4.46
N LEU A 64 0.68 -7.87 4.35
CA LEU A 64 -0.78 -8.06 4.30
C LEU A 64 -1.43 -7.68 5.63
N ILE A 65 -0.82 -8.09 6.75
CA ILE A 65 -1.27 -7.74 8.11
C ILE A 65 -1.14 -6.23 8.33
N THR A 66 -0.02 -5.63 7.93
CA THR A 66 0.18 -4.18 7.98
C THR A 66 -0.88 -3.42 7.17
N THR A 67 -1.20 -3.91 5.97
CA THR A 67 -2.22 -3.33 5.10
C THR A 67 -3.58 -3.39 5.76
N PHE A 68 -3.93 -4.54 6.33
CA PHE A 68 -5.18 -4.71 7.05
C PHE A 68 -5.26 -3.77 8.27
N ILE A 69 -4.20 -3.70 9.09
CA ILE A 69 -4.13 -2.77 10.23
C ILE A 69 -4.30 -1.33 9.78
N ALA A 70 -3.66 -0.93 8.69
CA ALA A 70 -3.79 0.43 8.17
C ALA A 70 -5.23 0.75 7.72
N LEU A 71 -5.92 -0.19 7.06
CA LEU A 71 -7.33 -0.04 6.70
C LEU A 71 -8.23 0.06 7.94
N VAL A 72 -7.99 -0.80 8.94
CA VAL A 72 -8.73 -0.77 10.22
C VAL A 72 -8.52 0.57 10.92
N LEU A 73 -7.27 1.02 11.08
CA LEU A 73 -6.96 2.30 11.71
C LEU A 73 -7.57 3.46 10.94
N THR A 74 -7.56 3.43 9.60
CA THR A 74 -8.20 4.45 8.78
C THR A 74 -9.70 4.52 9.06
N LYS A 75 -10.41 3.37 9.09
CA LYS A 75 -11.84 3.32 9.40
C LYS A 75 -12.14 3.81 10.82
N LEU A 76 -11.27 3.53 11.79
CA LEU A 76 -11.46 3.97 13.18
C LEU A 76 -11.19 5.47 13.38
N ILE A 77 -10.30 6.05 12.59
CA ILE A 77 -9.86 7.44 12.73
C ILE A 77 -10.66 8.36 11.79
N SER A 78 -11.22 7.83 10.72
CA SER A 78 -11.95 8.59 9.71
C SER A 78 -13.31 7.98 9.40
N ASP A 79 -14.34 8.80 9.50
CA ASP A 79 -15.70 8.47 9.06
C ASP A 79 -15.83 8.34 7.52
N GLY A 80 -14.75 8.65 6.77
CA GLY A 80 -14.75 8.63 5.31
C GLY A 80 -14.30 7.31 4.70
N LEU A 81 -13.93 6.29 5.48
CA LEU A 81 -13.68 4.95 4.98
C LEU A 81 -14.76 4.02 5.52
N ASP A 82 -15.57 3.47 4.62
CA ASP A 82 -16.50 2.40 4.98
C ASP A 82 -16.21 1.14 4.18
N ILE A 83 -16.33 0.00 4.87
CA ILE A 83 -16.08 -1.33 4.33
C ILE A 83 -17.05 -2.27 5.02
N ASP A 84 -17.96 -2.82 4.23
CA ASP A 84 -19.00 -3.75 4.69
C ASP A 84 -18.69 -5.19 4.25
N GLY A 85 -18.79 -6.12 5.20
CA GLY A 85 -18.60 -7.55 4.97
C GLY A 85 -17.15 -8.03 5.08
N VAL A 86 -16.95 -9.18 5.73
CA VAL A 86 -15.62 -9.77 5.98
C VAL A 86 -14.88 -10.09 4.67
N SER A 87 -15.59 -10.52 3.63
CA SER A 87 -15.00 -10.76 2.30
C SER A 87 -14.41 -9.49 1.70
N THR A 88 -15.11 -8.37 1.81
CA THR A 88 -14.68 -7.07 1.28
C THR A 88 -13.42 -6.60 1.98
N TRP A 89 -13.31 -6.80 3.29
CA TRP A 89 -12.08 -6.52 4.05
C TRP A 89 -10.88 -7.31 3.53
N VAL A 90 -11.05 -8.61 3.31
CA VAL A 90 -9.96 -9.47 2.81
C VAL A 90 -9.57 -9.06 1.39
N ILE A 91 -10.55 -8.88 0.50
CA ILE A 91 -10.28 -8.54 -0.91
C ILE A 91 -9.67 -7.13 -1.01
N ALA A 92 -10.16 -6.15 -0.25
CA ALA A 92 -9.60 -4.80 -0.20
C ALA A 92 -8.13 -4.85 0.23
N THR A 93 -7.84 -5.60 1.29
CA THR A 93 -6.46 -5.79 1.78
C THR A 93 -5.56 -6.38 0.68
N VAL A 94 -6.03 -7.43 -0.02
CA VAL A 94 -5.26 -8.07 -1.09
C VAL A 94 -5.05 -7.13 -2.28
N ILE A 95 -6.08 -6.38 -2.70
CA ILE A 95 -5.97 -5.43 -3.82
C ILE A 95 -4.97 -4.34 -3.49
N VAL A 96 -5.13 -3.68 -2.33
CA VAL A 96 -4.23 -2.59 -1.92
C VAL A 96 -2.79 -3.10 -1.86
N TRP A 97 -2.59 -4.25 -1.23
CA TRP A 97 -1.26 -4.87 -1.12
C TRP A 97 -0.64 -5.19 -2.49
N LEU A 98 -1.39 -5.86 -3.38
CA LEU A 98 -0.90 -6.23 -4.71
C LEU A 98 -0.51 -4.99 -5.53
N VAL A 99 -1.36 -3.96 -5.51
CA VAL A 99 -1.11 -2.73 -6.26
C VAL A 99 0.12 -1.99 -5.71
N THR A 100 0.26 -1.90 -4.39
CA THR A 100 1.46 -1.31 -3.77
C THR A 100 2.71 -2.08 -4.13
N LEU A 101 2.67 -3.43 -4.09
CA LEU A 101 3.79 -4.28 -4.47
C LEU A 101 4.18 -4.06 -5.93
N LEU A 102 3.20 -4.06 -6.84
CA LEU A 102 3.43 -3.80 -8.26
C LEU A 102 4.00 -2.39 -8.50
N ALA A 103 3.46 -1.38 -7.83
CA ALA A 103 3.97 -0.01 -7.94
C ALA A 103 5.42 0.10 -7.45
N GLY A 104 5.76 -0.58 -6.35
CA GLY A 104 7.12 -0.66 -5.82
C GLY A 104 8.13 -1.26 -6.79
N ILE A 105 7.70 -2.14 -7.71
CA ILE A 105 8.55 -2.79 -8.72
C ILE A 105 8.56 -1.97 -10.04
N ILE A 106 7.37 -1.58 -10.52
CA ILE A 106 7.17 -0.99 -11.85
C ILE A 106 7.66 0.46 -11.89
N LEU A 107 7.35 1.28 -10.88
CA LEU A 107 7.70 2.70 -10.92
C LEU A 107 9.23 2.91 -11.01
N PRO A 108 10.08 2.27 -10.17
CA PRO A 108 11.53 2.43 -10.29
C PRO A 108 12.06 2.05 -11.68
N MET A 109 11.51 0.99 -12.28
CA MET A 109 11.91 0.54 -13.62
C MET A 109 11.58 1.59 -14.69
N ILE A 110 10.38 2.20 -14.63
CA ILE A 110 9.97 3.26 -15.56
C ILE A 110 10.83 4.52 -15.36
N PHE A 111 11.04 4.96 -14.13
CA PHE A 111 11.86 6.15 -13.85
C PHE A 111 13.32 5.95 -14.26
N LEU A 112 13.90 4.78 -14.00
CA LEU A 112 15.26 4.45 -14.40
C LEU A 112 15.40 4.45 -15.93
N LYS A 113 14.42 3.87 -16.65
CA LYS A 113 14.41 3.88 -18.13
C LYS A 113 14.37 5.31 -18.68
N LYS A 114 13.51 6.17 -18.13
CA LYS A 114 13.41 7.59 -18.55
C LYS A 114 14.71 8.36 -18.35
N VAL A 115 15.36 8.18 -17.19
CA VAL A 115 16.65 8.85 -16.89
C VAL A 115 17.75 8.39 -17.85
N ILE A 116 17.76 7.12 -18.27
CA ILE A 116 18.74 6.61 -19.24
C ILE A 116 18.44 7.16 -20.65
N GLU A 117 17.17 7.26 -21.04
CA GLU A 117 16.76 7.82 -22.34
C GLU A 117 17.06 9.32 -22.44
N GLU A 118 16.94 10.09 -21.35
CA GLU A 118 17.25 11.54 -21.33
C GLU A 118 18.75 11.86 -21.37
N ASN A 119 19.63 10.91 -21.02
CA ASN A 119 21.08 11.08 -20.98
C ASN A 119 21.82 10.50 -22.21
N ASN A 120 21.10 10.03 -23.24
CA ASN A 120 21.64 9.57 -24.52
C ASN A 120 21.20 10.49 -25.66
#